data_AF-A0A8T5K7D3-F1
#
_entry.id   AF-A0A8T5K7D3-F1
#
_cell.length_a   1.000
_cell.length_b   1.000
_cell.length_c   1.000
_cell.angle_alpha   90.00
_cell.angle_beta   90.00
_cell.angle_gamma   90.00
#
_symmetry.space_group_name_H-M   'P 1'
#
loop_
_entity.id
_entity.type
_entity.pdbx_description
1 polymer ?
#
loop_
_entity_poly.entity_id
_entity_poly.type
_entity_poly.pdbx_seq_one_letter_code
_entity_poly.pdbx_strand_id
1 'polypeptide(L)'
;MSSDIQKLPKFPCVDCHTDCCKEYTIFVNAHDVYRLSNGLKCKPETFLELIGAKNYSLGIKVEEGLVDLALKQINGACEFLEETDEVFRCTVNDFKPGVCKSYPFEMKNGNLSQMSDIMCPSDWDLTGFKEMMIPHLKKDESEWKFYDQLVNDWNLKYDGEKPLSEFLKFMLEKVKLSLKVQ
;
A
#
# COMPACT_ATOMS: atom_id res chain seq x y z
N MET A 1 1.19 -48.51 7.80
CA MET A 1 1.56 -47.65 8.93
C MET A 1 2.13 -46.38 8.34
N SER A 2 1.52 -45.25 8.69
CA SER A 2 1.63 -43.96 8.01
C SER A 2 3.06 -43.47 7.89
N SER A 3 3.41 -43.06 6.68
CA SER A 3 4.49 -42.12 6.42
C SER A 3 4.11 -40.77 7.01
N ASP A 4 4.75 -40.40 8.12
CA ASP A 4 4.77 -39.03 8.62
C ASP A 4 5.53 -38.16 7.62
N ILE A 5 4.81 -37.70 6.60
CA ILE A 5 5.23 -36.57 5.78
C ILE A 5 5.11 -35.36 6.70
N GLN A 6 6.24 -34.95 7.28
CA GLN A 6 6.39 -33.63 7.88
C GLN A 6 5.86 -32.62 6.86
N LYS A 7 4.67 -32.07 7.11
CA LYS A 7 4.10 -30.99 6.29
C LYS A 7 5.11 -29.85 6.33
N LEU A 8 5.84 -29.65 5.25
CA LEU A 8 6.59 -28.41 5.06
C LEU A 8 5.62 -27.25 5.32
N PRO A 9 6.06 -26.17 5.99
CA PRO A 9 5.22 -25.00 6.16
C PRO A 9 4.75 -24.58 4.76
N LYS A 10 3.44 -24.69 4.52
CA LYS A 10 2.84 -24.23 3.27
C LYS A 10 3.14 -22.75 3.19
N PHE A 11 4.00 -22.36 2.26
CA PHE A 11 4.24 -20.94 2.00
C PHE A 11 2.89 -20.36 1.58
N PRO A 12 2.35 -19.37 2.31
CA PRO A 12 1.02 -18.84 2.04
C PRO A 12 0.85 -18.31 0.61
N CYS A 13 1.96 -17.98 -0.06
CA CYS A 13 2.00 -17.58 -1.45
C CYS A 13 1.65 -18.70 -2.44
N VAL A 14 1.80 -19.97 -2.07
CA VAL A 14 1.51 -21.13 -2.95
C VAL A 14 0.00 -21.33 -3.13
N ASP A 15 -0.78 -21.07 -2.08
CA ASP A 15 -2.24 -21.15 -2.10
C ASP A 15 -2.88 -19.75 -2.27
N CYS A 16 -2.10 -18.73 -2.66
CA CYS A 16 -2.58 -17.36 -2.82
C CYS A 16 -3.27 -17.17 -4.17
N HIS A 17 -4.57 -16.87 -4.17
CA HIS A 17 -5.34 -16.61 -5.39
C HIS A 17 -5.10 -15.20 -5.98
N THR A 18 -4.40 -14.34 -5.25
CA THR A 18 -4.11 -12.93 -5.59
C THR A 18 -5.33 -12.04 -5.75
N ASP A 19 -6.47 -12.44 -5.20
CA ASP A 19 -7.73 -11.69 -5.27
C ASP A 19 -7.62 -10.28 -4.69
N CYS A 20 -6.79 -10.08 -3.65
CA CYS A 20 -6.52 -8.75 -3.11
C CYS A 20 -5.86 -7.79 -4.12
N CYS A 21 -5.17 -8.31 -5.14
CA CYS A 21 -4.60 -7.52 -6.23
C CYS A 21 -5.60 -7.30 -7.37
N LYS A 22 -6.66 -8.11 -7.47
CA LYS A 22 -7.67 -8.06 -8.54
C LYS A 22 -8.90 -7.24 -8.15
N GLU A 23 -9.29 -7.31 -6.88
CA GLU A 23 -10.56 -6.77 -6.40
C GLU A 23 -10.40 -5.43 -5.66
N TYR A 24 -9.30 -5.20 -4.95
CA TYR A 24 -9.13 -3.97 -4.18
C TYR A 24 -8.52 -2.84 -5.02
N THR A 25 -9.12 -1.65 -4.90
CA THR A 25 -8.40 -0.40 -5.21
C THR A 25 -7.36 -0.14 -4.12
N ILE A 26 -6.08 -0.12 -4.50
CA ILE A 26 -4.96 0.02 -3.57
C ILE A 26 -4.61 1.51 -3.45
N PHE A 27 -5.11 2.15 -2.41
CA PHE A 27 -4.73 3.52 -2.06
C PHE A 27 -3.31 3.55 -1.49
N VAL A 28 -2.58 4.62 -1.79
CA VAL A 28 -1.18 4.76 -1.41
C VAL A 28 -0.91 6.09 -0.73
N ASN A 29 -0.02 6.06 0.25
CA ASN A 29 0.45 7.25 0.95
C ASN A 29 1.75 7.80 0.32
N ALA A 30 2.24 8.94 0.82
CA ALA A 30 3.46 9.57 0.33
C ALA A 30 4.70 8.66 0.36
N HIS A 31 4.85 7.85 1.41
CA HIS A 31 5.99 6.96 1.57
C HIS A 31 5.90 5.77 0.61
N ASP A 32 4.71 5.23 0.36
CA ASP A 32 4.48 4.21 -0.66
C ASP A 32 4.93 4.70 -2.03
N VAL A 33 4.46 5.88 -2.44
CA VAL A 33 4.82 6.50 -3.74
C VAL A 33 6.32 6.76 -3.83
N TYR A 34 6.94 7.23 -2.73
CA TYR A 34 8.38 7.43 -2.68
C TYR A 34 9.16 6.13 -2.82
N ARG A 35 8.78 5.06 -2.12
CA ARG A 35 9.45 3.75 -2.21
C ARG A 35 9.29 3.13 -3.59
N LEU A 36 8.09 3.17 -4.17
CA LEU A 36 7.82 2.68 -5.52
C LEU A 36 8.64 3.44 -6.58
N SER A 37 8.64 4.78 -6.52
CA SER A 37 9.40 5.61 -7.47
C SER A 37 10.90 5.28 -7.43
N ASN A 38 11.46 5.07 -6.24
CA ASN A 38 12.87 4.71 -6.09
C ASN A 38 13.17 3.27 -6.51
N GLY A 39 12.31 2.32 -6.15
CA GLY A 39 12.47 0.90 -6.50
C GLY A 39 12.37 0.65 -8.00
N LEU A 40 11.40 1.30 -8.66
CA LEU A 40 11.17 1.20 -10.11
C LEU A 40 12.04 2.15 -10.94
N LYS A 41 12.64 3.17 -10.32
CA LYS A 41 13.35 4.27 -11.00
C LYS A 41 12.47 4.99 -12.03
N CYS A 42 11.20 5.17 -11.71
CA CYS A 42 10.22 5.82 -12.57
C CYS A 42 9.49 6.95 -11.82
N LYS A 43 8.69 7.73 -12.56
CA LYS A 43 7.90 8.81 -11.98
C LYS A 43 6.56 8.28 -11.45
N PRO A 44 5.99 8.87 -10.39
CA PRO A 44 4.71 8.43 -9.83
C PRO A 44 3.59 8.24 -10.86
N GLU A 45 3.48 9.14 -11.83
CA GLU A 45 2.43 9.14 -12.86
C GLU A 45 2.46 7.88 -13.75
N THR A 46 3.57 7.14 -13.74
CA THR A 46 3.67 5.86 -14.48
C THR A 46 2.84 4.77 -13.82
N PHE A 47 2.67 4.79 -12.50
CA PHE A 47 2.00 3.75 -11.71
C PHE A 47 0.81 4.22 -10.87
N LEU A 48 0.51 5.53 -10.89
CA LEU A 48 -0.63 6.08 -10.17
C LEU A 48 -1.81 6.37 -11.09
N GLU A 49 -3.01 6.11 -10.58
CA GLU A 49 -4.25 6.66 -11.07
C GLU A 49 -4.92 7.57 -10.04
N LEU A 50 -5.73 8.51 -10.54
CA LEU A 50 -6.52 9.41 -9.72
C LEU A 50 -7.90 8.83 -9.50
N ILE A 51 -8.27 8.69 -8.24
CA ILE A 51 -9.62 8.32 -7.84
C ILE A 51 -10.27 9.55 -7.20
N GLY A 52 -11.56 9.78 -7.44
CA GLY A 52 -12.27 10.85 -6.72
C GLY A 52 -12.18 10.61 -5.21
N ALA A 53 -11.92 11.68 -4.44
CA ALA A 53 -11.62 11.53 -3.02
C ALA A 53 -12.74 10.80 -2.27
N LYS A 54 -12.39 9.74 -1.53
CA LYS A 54 -13.34 8.97 -0.72
C LYS A 54 -13.75 9.74 0.53
N ASN A 55 -12.82 10.49 1.09
CA ASN A 55 -13.08 11.39 2.21
C ASN A 55 -12.77 12.82 1.78
N TYR A 56 -13.82 13.64 1.63
CA TYR A 56 -13.69 15.04 1.21
C TYR A 56 -12.79 15.88 2.12
N SER A 57 -12.62 15.51 3.40
CA SER A 57 -11.73 16.23 4.32
C SER A 57 -10.25 15.86 4.17
N LEU A 58 -9.94 14.74 3.51
CA LEU A 58 -8.57 14.22 3.35
C LEU A 58 -8.13 14.11 1.89
N GLY A 59 -9.00 14.45 0.94
CA GLY A 59 -8.67 14.47 -0.48
C GLY A 59 -7.66 15.56 -0.83
N ILE A 60 -6.81 15.28 -1.83
CA ILE A 60 -5.87 16.23 -2.38
C ILE A 60 -6.64 17.22 -3.26
N LYS A 61 -6.57 18.52 -2.94
CA LYS A 61 -7.09 19.59 -3.80
C LYS A 61 -6.03 20.00 -4.80
N VAL A 62 -6.27 19.69 -6.06
CA VAL A 62 -5.44 20.08 -7.22
C VAL A 62 -6.33 20.60 -8.35
N GLU A 63 -5.74 21.18 -9.39
CA GLU A 63 -6.46 21.68 -10.57
C GLU A 63 -7.31 20.58 -11.23
N GLU A 64 -6.85 19.33 -11.18
CA GLU A 64 -7.55 18.15 -11.70
C GLU A 64 -8.79 17.76 -10.88
N GLY A 65 -8.95 18.33 -9.68
CA GLY A 65 -10.10 18.10 -8.80
C GLY A 65 -9.69 17.69 -7.38
N LEU A 66 -10.67 17.16 -6.64
CA LEU A 66 -10.46 16.60 -5.31
C LEU A 66 -10.27 15.08 -5.41
N VAL A 67 -9.04 14.62 -5.22
CA VAL A 67 -8.62 13.26 -5.58
C VAL A 67 -7.84 12.54 -4.49
N ASP A 68 -7.82 11.22 -4.56
CA ASP A 68 -6.93 10.32 -3.84
C ASP A 68 -5.99 9.61 -4.84
N LEU A 69 -4.84 9.14 -4.35
CA LEU A 69 -3.87 8.37 -5.13
C LEU A 69 -4.10 6.88 -4.95
N ALA A 70 -4.23 6.15 -6.05
CA ALA A 70 -4.26 4.69 -6.07
C ALA A 70 -3.27 4.12 -7.08
N LEU A 71 -2.87 2.86 -6.90
CA LEU A 71 -2.13 2.11 -7.92
C LEU A 71 -3.02 1.82 -9.12
N LYS A 72 -2.45 1.89 -10.32
CA LYS A 72 -3.19 1.57 -11.56
C LYS A 72 -3.68 0.13 -11.56
N GLN A 73 -4.85 -0.04 -12.15
CA GLN A 73 -5.41 -1.33 -12.53
C GLN A 73 -5.25 -1.54 -14.05
N ILE A 74 -4.63 -2.65 -14.46
CA ILE A 74 -4.51 -3.09 -15.86
C ILE A 74 -5.27 -4.41 -16.00
N ASN A 75 -6.23 -4.46 -16.94
CA ASN A 75 -7.07 -5.65 -17.18
C ASN A 75 -7.77 -6.19 -15.92
N GLY A 76 -8.18 -5.31 -15.00
CA GLY A 76 -8.87 -5.69 -13.76
C GLY A 76 -7.95 -6.24 -12.67
N ALA A 77 -6.64 -5.99 -12.74
CA ALA A 77 -5.70 -6.30 -11.68
C ALA A 77 -4.65 -5.20 -11.49
N CYS A 78 -4.10 -5.07 -10.28
CA CYS A 78 -3.03 -4.15 -9.96
C CYS A 78 -1.90 -4.30 -10.99
N GLU A 79 -1.39 -3.19 -11.52
CA GLU A 79 -0.40 -3.21 -12.61
C GLU A 79 0.88 -3.99 -12.27
N PHE A 80 1.17 -4.17 -10.98
CA PHE A 80 2.33 -4.91 -10.50
C PHE A 80 2.06 -6.41 -10.32
N LEU A 81 0.85 -6.88 -10.62
CA LEU A 81 0.53 -8.29 -10.64
C LEU A 81 0.93 -8.87 -12.00
N GLU A 82 1.92 -9.77 -11.99
CA GLU A 82 2.39 -10.46 -13.18
C GLU A 82 2.12 -11.96 -13.05
N GLU A 83 1.70 -12.59 -14.14
CA GLU A 83 1.56 -14.04 -14.24
C GLU A 83 2.81 -14.62 -14.92
N THR A 84 3.48 -15.57 -14.25
CA THR A 84 4.61 -16.30 -14.82
C THR A 84 4.42 -17.79 -14.52
N ASP A 85 4.42 -18.63 -15.55
CA ASP A 85 4.23 -20.09 -15.43
C ASP A 85 2.99 -20.45 -14.59
N GLU A 86 1.85 -19.79 -14.85
CA GLU A 86 0.57 -19.96 -14.12
C GLU A 86 0.62 -19.54 -12.64
N VAL A 87 1.69 -18.84 -12.21
CA VAL A 87 1.84 -18.30 -10.86
C VAL A 87 1.82 -16.78 -10.90
N PHE A 88 0.89 -16.19 -10.16
CA PHE A 88 0.82 -14.74 -9.99
C PHE A 88 1.83 -14.24 -8.96
N ARG A 89 2.56 -13.18 -9.28
CA ARG A 89 3.57 -12.56 -8.41
C ARG A 89 3.47 -11.04 -8.46
N CYS A 90 3.74 -10.41 -7.31
CA CYS A 90 3.90 -8.97 -7.24
C CYS A 90 5.33 -8.60 -7.65
N THR A 91 5.48 -7.84 -8.73
CA THR A 91 6.79 -7.42 -9.27
C THR A 91 7.53 -6.44 -8.36
N VAL A 92 6.82 -5.80 -7.43
CA VAL A 92 7.37 -4.85 -6.44
C VAL A 92 7.38 -5.41 -5.02
N ASN A 93 7.35 -6.74 -4.83
CA ASN A 93 7.17 -7.36 -3.51
C ASN A 93 8.10 -6.83 -2.40
N ASP A 94 9.36 -6.53 -2.74
CA ASP A 94 10.38 -6.07 -1.78
C ASP A 94 10.15 -4.66 -1.26
N PHE A 95 9.43 -3.82 -2.02
CA PHE A 95 9.18 -2.42 -1.69
C PHE A 95 7.71 -2.02 -1.91
N LYS A 96 6.81 -3.01 -1.83
CA LYS A 96 5.35 -2.84 -2.00
C LYS A 96 4.76 -1.82 -1.00
N PRO A 97 3.57 -1.28 -1.30
CA PRO A 97 2.87 -0.38 -0.40
C PRO A 97 2.67 -0.99 1.01
N GLY A 98 2.60 -0.10 2.00
CA GLY A 98 2.38 -0.46 3.40
C GLY A 98 1.12 -1.29 3.56
N VAL A 99 0.01 -0.84 2.98
CA VAL A 99 -1.28 -1.57 2.93
C VAL A 99 -1.15 -2.99 2.37
N CYS A 100 -0.41 -3.19 1.27
CA CYS A 100 -0.21 -4.51 0.68
C CYS A 100 0.65 -5.43 1.55
N LYS A 101 1.58 -4.85 2.33
CA LYS A 101 2.39 -5.60 3.28
C LYS A 101 1.66 -5.87 4.60
N SER A 102 0.77 -4.97 4.99
CA SER A 102 -0.08 -5.07 6.18
C SER A 102 -1.13 -6.17 6.00
N TYR A 103 -1.69 -6.33 4.80
CA TYR A 103 -2.71 -7.33 4.52
C TYR A 103 -2.25 -8.78 4.78
N PRO A 104 -3.06 -9.64 5.44
CA PRO A 104 -4.43 -9.40 5.93
C PRO A 104 -4.52 -8.98 7.41
N PHE A 105 -3.44 -8.43 7.98
CA PHE A 105 -3.35 -8.09 9.39
C PHE A 105 -3.77 -6.65 9.70
N GLU A 106 -4.30 -6.46 10.91
CA GLU A 106 -4.66 -5.15 11.45
C GLU A 106 -4.30 -5.05 12.94
N MET A 107 -4.25 -3.82 13.46
CA MET A 107 -4.24 -3.56 14.90
C MET A 107 -5.66 -3.31 15.38
N LYS A 108 -6.21 -4.22 16.20
CA LYS A 108 -7.56 -4.11 16.77
C LYS A 108 -7.47 -4.08 18.28
N ASN A 109 -7.94 -3.01 18.91
CA ASN A 109 -7.87 -2.81 20.37
C ASN A 109 -6.46 -3.05 20.95
N GLY A 110 -5.43 -2.54 20.26
CA GLY A 110 -4.03 -2.67 20.67
C GLY A 110 -3.39 -4.06 20.44
N ASN A 111 -4.11 -5.01 19.85
CA ASN A 111 -3.61 -6.35 19.56
C ASN A 111 -3.53 -6.59 18.05
N LEU A 112 -2.57 -7.42 17.63
CA LEU A 112 -2.53 -7.94 16.27
C LEU A 112 -3.75 -8.83 16.04
N SER A 113 -4.47 -8.57 14.97
CA SER A 113 -5.63 -9.35 14.51
C SER A 113 -5.51 -9.58 13.01
N GLN A 114 -6.28 -10.52 12.49
CA GLN A 114 -6.62 -10.53 11.06
C GLN A 114 -7.87 -9.68 10.87
N MET A 115 -7.95 -9.02 9.70
CA MET A 115 -9.15 -8.29 9.29
C MET A 115 -10.34 -9.26 9.16
N SER A 116 -11.56 -8.77 9.40
CA SER A 116 -12.78 -9.61 9.33
C SER A 116 -13.19 -9.95 7.90
N ASP A 117 -13.00 -9.01 6.97
CA ASP A 117 -13.38 -9.17 5.56
C ASP A 117 -12.12 -9.31 4.70
N ILE A 118 -11.62 -10.55 4.61
CA ILE A 118 -10.42 -10.89 3.84
C ILE A 118 -10.75 -11.86 2.70
N MET A 119 -10.11 -11.63 1.56
CA MET A 119 -10.04 -12.55 0.42
C MET A 119 -8.84 -13.49 0.54
N CYS A 120 -7.94 -13.27 1.51
CA CYS A 120 -6.82 -14.16 1.76
C CYS A 120 -7.36 -15.52 2.26
N PRO A 121 -7.10 -16.63 1.57
CA PRO A 121 -7.63 -17.94 1.96
C PRO A 121 -6.86 -18.56 3.14
N SER A 122 -5.74 -17.96 3.52
CA SER A 122 -4.83 -18.49 4.54
C SER A 122 -5.27 -18.08 5.95
N ASP A 123 -5.28 -19.07 6.84
CA ASP A 123 -5.35 -18.86 8.29
C ASP A 123 -3.93 -18.64 8.83
N TRP A 124 -3.65 -17.46 9.36
CA TRP A 124 -2.29 -17.04 9.72
C TRP A 124 -2.06 -17.20 11.23
N ASP A 125 -0.95 -17.83 11.63
CA ASP A 125 -0.55 -17.87 13.03
C ASP A 125 -0.17 -16.47 13.53
N LEU A 126 -1.12 -15.78 14.15
CA LEU A 126 -0.90 -14.44 14.71
C LEU A 126 0.29 -14.37 15.67
N THR A 127 0.57 -15.45 16.42
CA THR A 127 1.65 -15.43 17.41
C THR A 127 3.01 -15.36 16.73
N GLY A 128 3.24 -16.18 15.70
CA GLY A 128 4.48 -16.16 14.91
C GLY A 128 4.70 -14.87 14.14
N PHE A 129 3.64 -14.09 13.85
CA PHE A 129 3.73 -12.86 13.06
C PHE A 129 3.79 -11.58 13.90
N LYS A 130 3.56 -11.62 15.22
CA LYS A 130 3.55 -10.44 16.10
C LYS A 130 4.81 -9.57 15.98
N GLU A 131 5.98 -10.19 16.07
CA GLU A 131 7.25 -9.46 16.06
C GLU A 131 7.50 -8.72 14.74
N MET A 132 7.06 -9.30 13.62
CA MET A 132 7.21 -8.70 12.29
C MET A 132 6.12 -7.67 12.00
N MET A 133 4.85 -8.02 12.28
CA MET A 133 3.70 -7.26 11.81
C MET A 133 3.37 -6.06 12.69
N ILE A 134 3.56 -6.13 14.01
CA ILE A 134 3.24 -4.99 14.90
C ILE A 134 4.10 -3.75 14.56
N PRO A 135 5.44 -3.86 14.41
CA PRO A 135 6.25 -2.71 14.00
C PRO A 135 5.88 -2.20 12.61
N HIS A 136 5.58 -3.11 11.68
CA HIS A 136 5.16 -2.74 10.33
C HIS A 136 3.85 -1.96 10.33
N LEU A 137 2.82 -2.45 11.02
CA LEU A 137 1.51 -1.79 11.11
C LEU A 137 1.60 -0.43 11.80
N LYS A 138 2.41 -0.30 12.86
CA LYS A 138 2.65 1.00 13.52
C LYS A 138 3.36 1.99 12.60
N LYS A 139 4.29 1.50 11.78
CA LYS A 139 4.98 2.32 10.78
C LYS A 139 4.03 2.74 9.67
N ASP A 140 3.22 1.82 9.15
CA ASP A 140 2.21 2.12 8.13
C ASP A 140 1.24 3.19 8.64
N GLU A 141 0.74 3.05 9.87
CA GLU A 141 -0.11 4.05 10.53
C GLU A 141 0.58 5.44 10.62
N SER A 142 1.87 5.49 10.95
CA SER A 142 2.58 6.76 11.05
C SER A 142 2.87 7.40 9.67
N GLU A 143 3.12 6.58 8.65
CA GLU A 143 3.26 7.03 7.26
C GLU A 143 1.95 7.62 6.72
N TRP A 144 0.79 7.04 7.07
CA TRP A 144 -0.53 7.61 6.77
C TRP A 144 -0.80 8.91 7.49
N LYS A 145 -0.53 8.99 8.81
CA LYS A 145 -0.66 10.26 9.57
C LYS A 145 0.20 11.38 8.99
N PHE A 146 1.42 11.04 8.57
CA PHE A 146 2.28 12.00 7.87
C PHE A 146 1.66 12.48 6.56
N TYR A 147 1.11 11.55 5.78
CA TYR A 147 0.47 11.87 4.51
C TYR A 147 -0.76 12.76 4.69
N ASP A 148 -1.63 12.48 5.66
CA ASP A 148 -2.79 13.31 5.97
C ASP A 148 -2.38 14.74 6.34
N GLN A 149 -1.33 14.90 7.15
CA GLN A 149 -0.80 16.22 7.48
C GLN A 149 -0.25 16.94 6.23
N LEU A 150 0.43 16.21 5.36
CA LEU A 150 1.00 16.74 4.12
C LEU A 150 -0.10 17.23 3.16
N VAL A 151 -1.18 16.47 3.02
CA VAL A 151 -2.35 16.86 2.22
C VAL A 151 -3.01 18.09 2.81
N ASN A 152 -3.17 18.15 4.14
CA ASN A 152 -3.72 19.33 4.81
C ASN A 152 -2.86 20.58 4.57
N ASP A 153 -1.54 20.48 4.74
CA ASP A 153 -0.60 21.58 4.48
C ASP A 153 -0.66 22.05 3.02
N TRP A 154 -0.75 21.11 2.08
CA TRP A 154 -0.90 21.40 0.65
C TRP A 154 -2.21 22.14 0.38
N ASN A 155 -3.33 21.59 0.85
CA ASN A 155 -4.66 22.12 0.63
C ASN A 155 -4.80 23.54 1.22
N LEU A 156 -4.26 23.78 2.42
CA LEU A 156 -4.27 25.09 3.07
C LEU A 156 -3.46 26.14 2.29
N LYS A 157 -2.38 25.70 1.63
CA LYS A 157 -1.46 26.62 0.94
C LYS A 157 -1.90 26.96 -0.47
N TYR A 158 -2.45 25.99 -1.20
CA TYR A 158 -2.69 26.11 -2.63
C TYR A 158 -4.18 26.05 -3.02
N ASP A 159 -5.05 25.48 -2.17
CA ASP A 159 -6.50 25.38 -2.38
C ASP A 159 -6.96 25.01 -3.80
N GLY A 160 -6.26 24.06 -4.44
CA GLY A 160 -6.59 23.59 -5.79
C GLY A 160 -6.05 24.44 -6.94
N GLU A 161 -5.27 25.50 -6.68
CA GLU A 161 -4.65 26.35 -7.71
C GLU A 161 -3.40 25.72 -8.35
N LYS A 162 -3.00 24.52 -7.93
CA LYS A 162 -1.80 23.84 -8.40
C LYS A 162 -2.12 22.47 -8.97
N PRO A 163 -1.44 22.05 -10.05
CA PRO A 163 -1.68 20.75 -10.65
C PRO A 163 -1.10 19.63 -9.79
N LEU A 164 -1.61 18.41 -9.97
CA LEU A 164 -1.13 17.20 -9.31
C LEU A 164 0.38 17.02 -9.45
N SER A 165 0.94 17.33 -10.62
CA SER A 165 2.37 17.18 -10.85
C SER A 165 3.23 18.03 -9.91
N GLU A 166 2.72 19.15 -9.41
CA GLU A 166 3.39 19.93 -8.36
C GLU A 166 3.20 19.28 -6.97
N PHE A 167 2.01 18.75 -6.68
CA PHE A 167 1.76 18.00 -5.44
C PHE A 167 2.69 16.79 -5.30
N LEU A 168 2.83 15.99 -6.37
CA LEU A 168 3.70 14.81 -6.38
C LEU A 168 5.15 15.18 -6.09
N LYS A 169 5.67 16.26 -6.68
CA LYS A 169 7.03 16.76 -6.40
C LYS A 169 7.16 17.22 -4.96
N PHE A 170 6.20 18.01 -4.47
CA PHE A 170 6.16 18.48 -3.09
C PHE A 170 6.19 17.32 -2.10
N MET A 171 5.33 16.32 -2.33
CA MET A 171 5.19 15.15 -1.49
C MET A 171 6.48 14.33 -1.42
N LEU A 172 7.09 14.04 -2.58
CA LEU A 172 8.35 13.27 -2.64
C LEU A 172 9.50 13.98 -1.92
N GLU A 173 9.63 15.31 -2.07
CA GLU A 173 10.66 16.07 -1.34
C GLU A 173 10.41 16.08 0.17
N LYS A 174 9.16 16.15 0.62
CA LYS A 174 8.82 16.07 2.05
C LYS A 174 9.18 14.72 2.67
N VAL A 175 8.89 13.61 1.97
CA VAL A 175 9.31 12.26 2.43
C VAL A 175 10.84 12.15 2.45
N LYS A 176 11.52 12.62 1.41
CA LYS A 176 12.98 12.61 1.36
C LYS A 176 13.61 13.39 2.52
N LEU A 177 13.00 14.49 2.96
CA LEU A 177 13.44 15.26 4.11
C LEU A 177 13.15 14.54 5.43
N SER A 178 11.99 13.90 5.60
CA SER A 178 11.64 13.18 6.82
C SER A 178 12.60 12.00 7.08
N LEU A 179 13.03 11.31 6.02
CA LEU A 179 13.97 10.19 6.10
C LEU A 179 15.41 10.59 6.44
N LYS A 180 15.79 11.86 6.30
CA LYS A 180 17.13 12.35 6.68
C LYS A 180 17.24 12.71 8.16
N VAL A 181 16.11 12.84 8.84
CA VAL A 181 16.01 13.29 10.24
C VAL A 181 15.83 12.10 11.20
N GLN A 182 15.58 10.89 10.67
CA GLN A 182 15.55 9.62 11.39
C GLN A 182 16.95 8.99 11.47
#